data_AF-M4U394-F1
#
_entry.id   AF-M4U394-F1
#
_cell.length_a   1.000
_cell.length_b   1.000
_cell.length_c   1.000
_cell.angle_alpha   90.00
_cell.angle_beta   90.00
_cell.angle_gamma   90.00
#
_symmetry.space_group_name_H-M   'P 1'
#
loop_
_entity.id
_entity.type
_entity.pdbx_description
1 polymer ?
#
loop_
_entity_poly.entity_id
_entity_poly.type
_entity_poly.pdbx_seq_one_letter_code
_entity_poly.pdbx_strand_id
1 'polypeptide(L)' 'MSNTKKNDDLKSSAPEWKTFLFLTVCLFPILSVALIGVYGFSVWFLQMFLMGPPGH' A
#
# COMPACT_ATOMS: atom_id res chain seq x y z
N MET A 1 -13.87 -51.18 0.52
CA MET A 1 -14.78 -50.02 0.56
C MET A 1 -14.09 -48.91 1.33
N SER A 2 -13.54 -47.90 0.64
CA SER A 2 -13.02 -46.69 1.27
C SER A 2 -13.55 -45.49 0.49
N ASN A 3 -14.56 -44.85 1.08
CA ASN A 3 -15.13 -43.59 0.59
C ASN A 3 -14.21 -42.46 1.09
N THR A 4 -13.16 -42.13 0.34
CA THR A 4 -12.47 -40.85 0.53
C THR A 4 -13.27 -39.79 -0.22
N LYS A 5 -14.33 -39.30 0.43
CA LYS A 5 -15.03 -38.10 0.02
C LYS A 5 -14.01 -36.96 0.04
N LYS A 6 -13.73 -36.44 -1.16
CA LYS A 6 -13.39 -35.04 -1.45
C LYS A 6 -12.85 -34.30 -0.22
N ASN A 7 -11.52 -34.26 -0.11
CA ASN A 7 -10.88 -33.18 0.61
C ASN A 7 -11.19 -31.92 -0.18
N ASP A 8 -12.31 -31.32 0.20
CA ASP A 8 -12.49 -29.90 0.35
C ASP A 8 -11.91 -29.11 -0.81
N ASP A 9 -12.82 -28.87 -1.75
CA ASP A 9 -12.99 -27.73 -2.64
C ASP A 9 -12.81 -26.34 -1.95
N LEU A 10 -11.99 -26.24 -0.88
CA LEU A 10 -11.56 -25.03 -0.17
C LEU A 10 -10.43 -24.29 -0.89
N LYS A 11 -10.06 -24.70 -2.10
CA LYS A 11 -9.51 -23.73 -3.04
C LYS A 11 -10.68 -22.96 -3.62
N SER A 12 -11.33 -22.15 -2.77
CA SER A 12 -12.04 -20.96 -3.22
C SER A 12 -11.09 -20.33 -4.22
N SER A 13 -11.48 -20.35 -5.50
CA SER A 13 -10.89 -19.59 -6.58
C SER A 13 -11.02 -18.14 -6.18
N ALA A 14 -10.18 -17.73 -5.23
CA ALA A 14 -10.11 -16.39 -4.70
C ALA A 14 -9.89 -15.54 -5.93
N PRO A 15 -10.82 -14.64 -6.27
CA PRO A 15 -10.74 -13.89 -7.51
C PRO A 15 -9.41 -13.16 -7.51
N GLU A 16 -8.50 -13.60 -8.37
CA GLU A 16 -7.13 -13.08 -8.51
C GLU A 16 -7.18 -11.56 -8.72
N TRP A 17 -8.28 -11.12 -9.36
CA TRP A 17 -8.67 -9.75 -9.60
C TRP A 17 -8.83 -8.90 -8.32
N LYS A 18 -9.24 -9.48 -7.19
CA LYS A 18 -9.33 -8.76 -5.90
C LYS A 18 -7.95 -8.37 -5.37
N THR A 19 -6.94 -9.21 -5.59
CA THR A 19 -5.56 -8.90 -5.21
C THR A 19 -4.99 -7.77 -6.09
N PHE A 20 -5.29 -7.79 -7.39
CA PHE A 20 -4.92 -6.69 -8.29
C PHE A 20 -5.60 -5.37 -7.92
N LEU A 21 -6.90 -5.39 -7.64
CA LEU A 21 -7.64 -4.20 -7.20
C LEU A 21 -7.13 -3.69 -5.86
N PHE A 22 -6.86 -4.57 -4.90
CA PHE A 22 -6.29 -4.16 -3.61
C PHE A 22 -4.91 -3.54 -3.79
N LEU A 23 -4.04 -4.14 -4.61
CA LEU A 23 -2.73 -3.58 -4.89
C LEU A 23 -2.88 -2.21 -5.57
N THR A 24 -3.69 -2.06 -6.61
CA THR A 24 -3.80 -0.76 -7.29
C THR A 24 -4.49 0.31 -6.43
N VAL A 25 -5.51 -0.05 -5.64
CA VAL A 25 -6.25 0.91 -4.80
C VAL A 25 -5.55 1.18 -3.47
N CYS A 26 -4.57 0.37 -3.06
CA CYS A 26 -3.85 0.56 -1.80
C CYS A 26 -2.37 0.93 -2.04
N LEU A 27 -1.65 0.19 -2.88
CA LEU A 27 -0.24 0.46 -3.21
C LEU A 27 -0.03 1.82 -3.85
N PHE A 28 -0.79 2.16 -4.91
CA PHE A 28 -0.63 3.45 -5.57
C PHE A 28 -0.89 4.64 -4.63
N PRO A 29 -1.98 4.68 -3.84
CA PRO A 29 -2.18 5.79 -2.92
C PRO A 29 -1.18 5.81 -1.77
N ILE A 30 -0.78 4.65 -1.24
CA ILE A 30 0.30 4.60 -0.23
C ILE A 30 1.59 5.18 -0.82
N LEU A 31 1.93 4.81 -2.06
CA LEU A 31 3.10 5.32 -2.75
C LEU A 31 2.98 6.83 -3.03
N SER A 32 1.81 7.30 -3.43
CA SER A 32 1.52 8.73 -3.63
C SER A 32 1.70 9.54 -2.35
N VAL A 33 1.11 9.09 -1.23
CA VAL A 33 1.24 9.74 0.07
C VAL A 33 2.67 9.66 0.59
N ALA A 34 3.37 8.54 0.39
CA ALA A 34 4.77 8.42 0.77
C ALA A 34 5.64 9.42 -0.01
N LEU A 35 5.46 9.53 -1.33
CA LEU A 35 6.23 10.48 -2.15
C LEU A 35 5.94 11.94 -1.77
N ILE A 36 4.66 12.31 -1.69
CA ILE A 36 4.25 13.69 -1.34
C ILE A 36 4.62 14.01 0.11
N GLY A 37 4.39 13.08 1.02
CA GLY A 37 4.70 13.20 2.44
C GLY A 37 6.20 13.32 2.68
N VAL A 38 7.02 12.46 2.07
CA VAL A 38 8.48 12.55 2.12
C VAL A 38 8.95 13.84 1.47
N TYR A 39 8.38 14.28 0.35
CA TYR A 39 8.79 15.52 -0.29
C TYR A 39 8.48 16.75 0.57
N GLY A 40 7.24 16.87 1.05
CA GLY A 40 6.83 17.96 1.95
C GLY A 40 7.59 17.93 3.28
N PHE A 41 7.79 16.74 3.86
CA PHE A 41 8.60 16.56 5.06
C PHE A 41 10.06 16.88 4.82
N SER A 42 10.64 16.49 3.68
CA SER A 42 12.03 16.79 3.34
C SER A 42 12.23 18.28 3.16
N VAL A 43 11.33 18.96 2.44
CA VAL A 43 11.40 20.43 2.27
C VAL A 43 11.25 21.12 3.62
N TRP A 44 10.27 20.73 4.44
CA TRP A 44 10.09 21.27 5.79
C TRP A 44 11.29 20.99 6.71
N PHE A 45 11.85 19.79 6.66
CA PHE A 45 13.01 19.38 7.46
C PHE A 45 14.28 20.12 7.03
N LEU A 46 14.49 20.26 5.71
CA LEU A 46 15.57 21.07 5.14
C LEU A 46 15.41 22.55 5.52
N GLN A 47 14.17 23.08 5.54
CA GLN A 47 13.90 24.41 6.08
C GLN A 47 14.31 24.46 7.57
N MET A 48 13.79 23.59 8.42
CA MET A 48 14.13 23.56 9.85
C MET A 48 15.65 23.48 10.14
N PHE A 49 16.41 22.74 9.33
CA PHE A 49 17.83 22.48 9.60
C PHE A 49 18.79 23.50 8.96
N LEU A 50 18.45 24.05 7.79
CA LEU A 50 19.37 24.89 7.01
C LEU A 50 18.86 26.31 6.80
N MET A 51 17.54 26.53 6.78
CA MET A 51 16.93 27.77 6.31
C MET A 51 15.88 28.21 7.32
N GLY A 52 16.33 29.04 8.27
CA GLY A 52 15.53 29.56 9.39
C GLY A 52 14.10 29.98 9.02
N PRO A 53 13.23 30.01 10.04
CA PRO A 53 11.81 29.62 10.06
C PRO A 53 11.02 29.69 8.74
N PRO A 54 10.28 28.62 8.38
CA PRO A 54 9.38 28.64 7.24
C PRO A 54 8.17 29.55 7.51
N GLY A 55 8.23 30.81 7.06
CA GLY A 55 7.09 31.72 7.13
C GLY A 55 7.43 33.21 7.12
N HIS A 56 7.74 33.75 5.94
CA HIS A 56 7.38 35.10 5.49
C HIS A 56 7.20 35.07 3.97
#